data_AF-A0A2J1DZ89-F1
#
_entry.id   AF-A0A2J1DZ89-F1
#
_cell.length_a   1.000
_cell.length_b   1.000
_cell.length_c   1.000
_cell.angle_alpha   90.00
_cell.angle_beta   90.00
_cell.angle_gamma   90.00
#
_symmetry.space_group_name_H-M   'P 1'
#
loop_
_entity.id
_entity.type
_entity.pdbx_description
1 polymer ?
#
loop_
_entity_poly.entity_id
_entity_poly.type
_entity_poly.pdbx_seq_one_letter_code
_entity_poly.pdbx_strand_id
1 'polypeptide(L)'
;MNEVNDFDAIRISLASPDQIRSWSYGEVTKPETINYRTLKPERDGLFCERIFGPIKDFECACGKYKRIRYKGIICDKCGVEIARAKVRRERMGHIELACPVGHIWFTRGIPSRVGLLLNLSTRSLERIIYYSHFIITAVNDEARAKAIKDLEVISSQRVADKGSEVDTRVAQMEAEDATVEAINQIRRDFSTEREQMEEDIQLLIDQLKDLQKGNLLTENQYYELKQRFSNVFEASMGAEALLKLLSYIDMDKERSKLIQETRSTSGQRRKKAGKQLQLVEAFRRSSNKPEWMIMTVLPVLPPDLRPMVQLDGGRFATSDLNDLYRRVINRNNRLQHLMEIGAPEIIIRNEKRMLQEAVDSLIDNGRRGKSVAVNGDHKAKSLSDLLRGKQGRFRQNLLGKRVDYSGRSVIVVGPSLKLSQCGLPRRMALELFKPFVMHRLVRDGLAPNIKSARRLVERARPEVYDILEEVVKDRPVLLNRAPTLHRLSIQAFEPVLIDGSALRLHPLVCSAFNADFDGDQMAVHVPLSKAAVKEARETMLSIHNMMLPSSGEPVVSPSLDMVFGCYYLTTTRPGAKGEGKIFGDFEEAKRY
;
A
#
# COMPACT_ATOMS: atom_id res chain seq x y z
N MET A 1 -22.47 8.22 15.36
CA MET A 1 -21.07 7.90 15.02
C MET A 1 -20.42 7.74 16.37
N ASN A 2 -20.22 6.50 16.81
CA ASN A 2 -19.62 6.27 18.11
C ASN A 2 -18.19 6.82 18.09
N GLU A 3 -17.79 7.41 19.20
CA GLU A 3 -16.51 8.05 19.46
C GLU A 3 -15.37 7.04 19.23
N VAL A 4 -14.71 7.11 18.06
CA VAL A 4 -13.50 6.33 17.76
C VAL A 4 -12.25 7.18 18.03
N ASN A 5 -12.34 8.19 18.90
CA ASN A 5 -11.21 9.08 19.21
C ASN A 5 -10.47 8.68 20.50
N ASP A 6 -11.02 7.78 21.33
CA ASP A 6 -10.34 7.23 22.50
C ASP A 6 -9.61 5.93 22.13
N PHE A 7 -8.46 6.05 21.48
CA PHE A 7 -7.51 4.96 21.34
C PHE A 7 -6.09 5.44 21.63
N ASP A 8 -5.36 4.69 22.46
CA ASP A 8 -3.98 5.05 22.81
C ASP A 8 -2.96 4.61 21.74
N ALA A 9 -3.28 3.54 21.01
CA ALA A 9 -2.36 2.94 20.05
C ALA A 9 -3.07 2.24 18.87
N ILE A 10 -2.39 2.18 17.74
CA ILE A 10 -2.79 1.40 16.56
C ILE A 10 -1.78 0.27 16.37
N ARG A 11 -2.26 -0.98 16.35
CA ARG A 11 -1.43 -2.17 16.11
C ARG A 11 -1.61 -2.67 14.68
N ILE A 12 -0.51 -3.07 14.04
CA ILE A 12 -0.49 -3.75 12.74
C ILE A 12 0.16 -5.12 12.92
N SER A 13 -0.44 -6.16 12.35
CA SER A 13 0.06 -7.54 12.37
C SER A 13 -0.18 -8.24 11.03
N LEU A 14 0.43 -9.40 10.84
CA LEU A 14 0.07 -10.29 9.73
C LEU A 14 -1.35 -10.81 9.95
N ALA A 15 -2.09 -10.94 8.86
CA ALA A 15 -3.43 -11.53 8.89
C ALA A 15 -3.33 -13.02 8.63
N SER A 16 -3.86 -13.84 9.54
CA SER A 16 -3.98 -15.28 9.29
C SER A 16 -5.10 -15.55 8.27
N PRO A 17 -5.10 -16.70 7.57
CA PRO A 17 -6.21 -17.10 6.71
C PRO A 17 -7.57 -17.07 7.41
N ASP A 18 -7.64 -17.53 8.66
CA ASP A 18 -8.86 -17.54 9.45
C ASP A 18 -9.33 -16.14 9.83
N GLN A 19 -8.38 -15.24 10.11
CA GLN A 19 -8.68 -13.83 10.35
C GLN A 19 -9.25 -13.17 9.09
N ILE A 20 -8.71 -13.46 7.90
CA ILE A 20 -9.24 -12.96 6.63
C ILE A 20 -10.67 -13.48 6.40
N ARG A 21 -10.93 -14.76 6.68
CA ARG A 21 -12.29 -15.33 6.62
C ARG A 21 -13.24 -14.65 7.59
N SER A 22 -12.78 -14.32 8.81
CA SER A 22 -13.60 -13.61 9.82
C SER A 22 -14.01 -12.20 9.40
N TRP A 23 -13.22 -11.53 8.56
CA TRP A 23 -13.57 -10.21 8.01
C TRP A 23 -14.53 -10.31 6.83
N SER A 24 -14.62 -11.49 6.22
CA SER A 24 -15.33 -11.66 4.98
C SER A 24 -16.81 -11.95 5.19
N TYR A 25 -17.63 -11.33 4.34
CA TYR A 25 -19.07 -11.57 4.28
C TYR A 25 -19.45 -12.59 3.18
N GLY A 26 -18.47 -13.16 2.49
CA GLY A 26 -18.68 -14.17 1.45
C GLY A 26 -17.53 -14.26 0.45
N GLU A 27 -17.46 -15.42 -0.20
CA GLU A 27 -16.49 -15.70 -1.25
C GLU A 27 -16.92 -15.11 -2.59
N VAL A 28 -16.00 -14.48 -3.30
CA VAL A 28 -16.17 -13.99 -4.67
C VAL A 28 -15.68 -15.06 -5.65
N THR A 29 -16.60 -15.82 -6.21
CA THR A 29 -16.29 -16.92 -7.14
C THR A 29 -16.26 -16.45 -8.59
N LYS A 30 -17.03 -15.40 -8.91
CA LYS A 30 -17.24 -14.97 -10.30
C LYS A 30 -16.41 -13.73 -10.67
N PRO A 31 -15.78 -13.72 -11.86
CA PRO A 31 -14.98 -12.58 -12.33
C PRO A 31 -15.84 -11.39 -12.80
N GLU A 32 -17.14 -11.60 -13.02
CA GLU A 32 -18.06 -10.58 -13.53
C GLU A 32 -18.28 -9.45 -12.51
N THR A 33 -18.55 -8.25 -13.04
CA THR A 33 -18.81 -7.04 -12.24
C THR A 33 -20.30 -6.74 -12.17
N ILE A 34 -20.85 -6.20 -13.25
CA ILE A 34 -22.25 -5.84 -13.41
C ILE A 34 -22.77 -6.36 -14.75
N ASN A 35 -24.08 -6.54 -14.82
CA ASN A 35 -24.75 -6.81 -16.07
C ASN A 35 -24.93 -5.51 -16.86
N TYR A 36 -24.34 -5.42 -18.05
CA TYR A 36 -24.41 -4.19 -18.87
C TYR A 36 -25.83 -3.83 -19.35
N ARG A 37 -26.77 -4.78 -19.37
CA ARG A 37 -28.16 -4.51 -19.76
C ARG A 37 -29.01 -4.01 -18.60
N THR A 38 -28.90 -4.66 -17.44
CA THR A 38 -29.74 -4.33 -16.27
C THR A 38 -29.07 -3.35 -15.30
N LEU A 39 -27.77 -3.08 -15.47
CA LEU A 39 -26.91 -2.29 -14.58
C LEU A 39 -26.86 -2.82 -13.14
N LYS A 40 -27.35 -4.04 -12.90
CA LYS A 40 -27.31 -4.69 -11.60
C LYS A 40 -26.02 -5.50 -11.44
N PRO A 41 -25.45 -5.59 -10.23
CA PRO A 41 -24.34 -6.48 -9.95
C PRO A 41 -24.69 -7.92 -10.22
N GLU A 42 -23.73 -8.65 -10.79
CA GLU A 42 -23.85 -10.10 -10.95
C GLU A 42 -23.73 -10.79 -9.58
N ARG A 43 -24.48 -11.90 -9.43
CA ARG A 43 -24.42 -12.72 -8.20
C ARG A 43 -23.05 -13.38 -8.10
N ASP A 44 -22.50 -13.38 -6.90
CA ASP A 44 -21.18 -13.93 -6.54
C ASP A 44 -19.99 -13.28 -7.27
N GLY A 45 -20.24 -12.19 -7.99
CA GLY A 45 -19.22 -11.37 -8.65
C GLY A 45 -18.60 -10.29 -7.76
N LEU A 46 -17.74 -9.48 -8.36
CA LEU A 46 -16.96 -8.45 -7.66
C LEU A 46 -17.81 -7.33 -7.03
N PHE A 47 -19.07 -7.17 -7.42
CA PHE A 47 -19.97 -6.15 -6.87
C PHE A 47 -21.21 -6.75 -6.17
N CYS A 48 -21.23 -8.07 -5.98
CA CYS A 48 -22.36 -8.83 -5.46
C CYS A 48 -22.98 -8.21 -4.20
N GLU A 49 -24.29 -7.92 -4.26
CA GLU A 49 -25.02 -7.33 -3.13
C GLU A 49 -25.14 -8.27 -1.93
N ARG A 50 -25.12 -9.59 -2.15
CA ARG A 50 -25.18 -10.60 -1.08
C ARG A 50 -23.97 -10.51 -0.16
N ILE A 51 -22.79 -10.27 -0.74
CA ILE A 51 -21.51 -10.22 -0.03
C ILE A 51 -21.28 -8.83 0.55
N PHE A 52 -21.33 -7.80 -0.31
CA PHE A 52 -20.91 -6.44 0.07
C PHE A 52 -22.03 -5.58 0.65
N GLY A 53 -23.29 -6.00 0.50
CA GLY A 53 -24.48 -5.27 0.93
C GLY A 53 -25.22 -4.54 -0.20
N PRO A 54 -26.36 -3.90 0.11
CA PRO A 54 -27.28 -3.36 -0.91
C PRO A 54 -26.76 -2.08 -1.57
N ILE A 55 -27.07 -1.87 -2.85
CA ILE A 55 -26.72 -0.62 -3.57
C ILE A 55 -27.53 0.58 -3.05
N LYS A 56 -28.81 0.35 -2.77
CA LYS A 56 -29.74 1.38 -2.31
C LYS A 56 -30.06 1.16 -0.85
N ASP A 57 -30.27 2.25 -0.12
CA ASP A 57 -30.58 2.19 1.31
C ASP A 57 -31.87 1.39 1.57
N PHE A 58 -31.74 0.35 2.40
CA PHE A 58 -32.84 -0.51 2.83
C PHE A 58 -33.64 -1.16 1.68
N GLU A 59 -32.97 -1.51 0.58
CA GLU A 59 -33.57 -2.23 -0.55
C GLU A 59 -32.71 -3.43 -0.93
N CYS A 60 -33.34 -4.60 -1.06
CA CYS A 60 -32.66 -5.82 -1.53
C CYS A 60 -32.61 -5.91 -3.08
N ALA A 61 -31.65 -6.65 -3.64
CA ALA A 61 -31.44 -6.80 -5.09
C ALA A 61 -32.70 -7.18 -5.90
N CYS A 62 -33.53 -8.06 -5.34
CA CYS A 62 -34.76 -8.55 -5.99
C CYS A 62 -35.97 -7.64 -5.80
N GLY A 63 -35.89 -6.65 -4.90
CA GLY A 63 -36.98 -5.72 -4.59
C GLY A 63 -38.10 -6.28 -3.71
N LYS A 64 -38.01 -7.53 -3.21
CA LYS A 64 -39.00 -8.13 -2.28
C LYS A 64 -39.18 -7.29 -1.02
N TYR A 65 -38.07 -6.93 -0.39
CA TYR A 65 -38.05 -6.09 0.80
C TYR A 65 -37.50 -4.70 0.46
N LYS A 66 -38.26 -3.68 0.87
CA LYS A 66 -37.95 -2.26 0.70
C LYS A 66 -38.36 -1.49 1.96
N ARG A 67 -37.66 -0.39 2.24
CA ARG A 67 -37.86 0.54 3.38
C ARG A 67 -37.24 0.05 4.69
N ILE A 68 -37.06 1.00 5.60
CA ILE A 68 -36.36 0.84 6.88
C ILE A 68 -36.98 -0.21 7.83
N ARG A 69 -38.28 -0.54 7.67
CA ARG A 69 -38.99 -1.49 8.54
C ARG A 69 -38.40 -2.91 8.53
N TYR A 70 -37.70 -3.28 7.46
CA TYR A 70 -37.09 -4.60 7.29
C TYR A 70 -35.58 -4.61 7.60
N LYS A 71 -35.07 -3.57 8.27
CA LYS A 71 -33.65 -3.45 8.60
C LYS A 71 -33.15 -4.72 9.32
N GLY A 72 -32.05 -5.29 8.84
CA GLY A 72 -31.40 -6.46 9.42
C GLY A 72 -31.96 -7.81 8.95
N ILE A 73 -33.05 -7.83 8.19
CA ILE A 73 -33.57 -9.08 7.62
C ILE A 73 -32.73 -9.45 6.39
N ILE A 74 -32.34 -10.73 6.30
CA ILE A 74 -31.69 -11.32 5.12
C ILE A 74 -32.78 -11.82 4.18
N CYS A 75 -32.74 -11.41 2.92
CA CYS A 75 -33.80 -11.75 1.97
C CYS A 75 -33.74 -13.22 1.52
N ASP A 76 -34.80 -13.99 1.71
CA ASP A 76 -34.88 -15.42 1.31
C ASP A 76 -34.65 -15.67 -0.20
N LYS A 77 -34.97 -14.69 -1.07
CA LYS A 77 -34.85 -14.84 -2.54
C LYS A 77 -33.47 -14.47 -3.09
N CYS A 78 -32.77 -13.52 -2.47
CA CYS A 78 -31.50 -13.00 -3.00
C CYS A 78 -30.34 -13.03 -2.01
N GLY A 79 -30.58 -13.41 -0.75
CA GLY A 79 -29.57 -13.46 0.31
C GLY A 79 -29.02 -12.11 0.74
N VAL A 80 -29.57 -11.00 0.23
CA VAL A 80 -29.08 -9.65 0.54
C VAL A 80 -29.65 -9.20 1.88
N GLU A 81 -28.77 -8.75 2.77
CA GLU A 81 -29.14 -8.12 4.04
C GLU A 81 -29.60 -6.68 3.81
N ILE A 82 -30.70 -6.32 4.46
CA ILE A 82 -31.29 -4.99 4.33
C ILE A 82 -30.59 -4.03 5.29
N ALA A 83 -29.57 -3.35 4.78
CA ALA A 83 -28.78 -2.36 5.48
C ALA A 83 -28.74 -1.02 4.71
N ARG A 84 -28.01 -0.04 5.25
CA ARG A 84 -27.65 1.17 4.50
C ARG A 84 -26.59 0.82 3.47
N ALA A 85 -26.61 1.46 2.31
CA ALA A 85 -25.61 1.25 1.26
C ALA A 85 -24.18 1.54 1.73
N LYS A 86 -24.02 2.37 2.77
CA LYS A 86 -22.73 2.68 3.41
C LYS A 86 -21.92 1.42 3.81
N VAL A 87 -22.57 0.29 4.12
CA VAL A 87 -21.86 -0.96 4.47
C VAL A 87 -20.96 -1.45 3.33
N ARG A 88 -21.23 -1.06 2.07
CA ARG A 88 -20.40 -1.37 0.90
C ARG A 88 -19.03 -0.69 0.89
N ARG A 89 -18.78 0.21 1.84
CA ARG A 89 -17.46 0.80 2.12
C ARG A 89 -16.65 0.05 3.18
N GLU A 90 -17.30 -0.86 3.92
CA GLU A 90 -16.76 -1.48 5.13
C GLU A 90 -16.67 -3.01 4.98
N ARG A 91 -17.64 -3.67 4.33
CA ARG A 91 -17.68 -5.14 4.17
C ARG A 91 -16.63 -5.62 3.18
N MET A 92 -15.81 -6.57 3.62
CA MET A 92 -14.81 -7.23 2.78
C MET A 92 -15.34 -8.54 2.20
N GLY A 93 -14.84 -8.92 1.04
CA GLY A 93 -14.99 -10.25 0.45
C GLY A 93 -13.69 -11.04 0.60
N HIS A 94 -13.69 -12.31 0.21
CA HIS A 94 -12.46 -13.07 0.03
C HIS A 94 -12.53 -13.95 -1.22
N ILE A 95 -11.37 -14.46 -1.63
CA ILE A 95 -11.21 -15.47 -2.68
C ILE A 95 -10.42 -16.61 -2.04
N GLU A 96 -10.94 -17.83 -2.08
CA GLU A 96 -10.20 -19.02 -1.67
C GLU A 96 -9.28 -19.43 -2.83
N LEU A 97 -7.97 -19.41 -2.60
CA LEU A 97 -7.01 -19.72 -3.65
C LEU A 97 -6.86 -21.24 -3.77
N ALA A 98 -6.95 -21.75 -4.99
CA ALA A 98 -6.79 -23.17 -5.31
C ALA A 98 -5.38 -23.71 -4.99
N CYS A 99 -4.40 -22.80 -4.92
CA CYS A 99 -3.04 -23.12 -4.52
C CYS A 99 -2.48 -21.98 -3.65
N PRO A 100 -1.68 -22.27 -2.61
CA PRO A 100 -1.03 -21.23 -1.81
C PRO A 100 -0.15 -20.32 -2.69
N VAL A 101 -0.14 -19.03 -2.36
CA VAL A 101 0.58 -17.98 -3.10
C VAL A 101 1.48 -17.20 -2.14
N GLY A 102 2.75 -17.02 -2.48
CA GLY A 102 3.69 -16.27 -1.64
C GLY A 102 3.41 -14.77 -1.71
N HIS A 103 3.25 -14.08 -0.57
CA HIS A 103 3.01 -12.64 -0.59
C HIS A 103 4.30 -11.87 -1.00
N ILE A 104 4.20 -11.09 -2.08
CA ILE A 104 5.36 -10.44 -2.74
C ILE A 104 6.22 -9.58 -1.82
N TRP A 105 5.64 -8.87 -0.84
CA TRP A 105 6.42 -8.08 0.11
C TRP A 105 7.41 -8.88 0.96
N PHE A 106 7.07 -10.13 1.34
CA PHE A 106 7.93 -10.96 2.18
C PHE A 106 8.90 -11.82 1.37
N THR A 107 8.52 -12.18 0.14
CA THR A 107 9.34 -13.00 -0.75
C THR A 107 10.36 -12.15 -1.51
N ARG A 108 9.96 -10.99 -2.03
CA ARG A 108 10.79 -10.02 -2.79
C ARG A 108 11.18 -8.77 -1.99
N GLY A 109 10.90 -8.75 -0.69
CA GLY A 109 11.49 -7.77 0.23
C GLY A 109 13.01 -7.76 0.08
N ILE A 110 13.64 -6.58 0.21
CA ILE A 110 15.09 -6.49 0.40
C ILE A 110 15.31 -6.01 1.84
N PRO A 111 15.77 -6.86 2.76
CA PRO A 111 16.01 -8.31 2.62
C PRO A 111 14.72 -9.14 2.58
N SER A 112 14.77 -10.32 1.97
CA SER A 112 13.61 -11.23 1.90
C SER A 112 13.39 -11.88 3.26
N ARG A 113 12.18 -11.78 3.80
CA ARG A 113 11.87 -12.32 5.14
C ARG A 113 11.78 -13.84 5.10
N VAL A 114 11.15 -14.39 4.05
CA VAL A 114 11.10 -15.84 3.81
C VAL A 114 12.50 -16.38 3.51
N GLY A 115 13.27 -15.68 2.67
CA GLY A 115 14.65 -16.09 2.34
C GLY A 115 15.57 -16.10 3.56
N LEU A 116 15.44 -15.11 4.46
CA LEU A 116 16.19 -15.11 5.71
C LEU A 116 15.81 -16.28 6.62
N LEU A 117 14.52 -16.60 6.78
CA LEU A 117 14.09 -17.72 7.64
C LEU A 117 14.53 -19.08 7.13
N LEU A 118 14.45 -19.31 5.81
CA LEU A 118 14.80 -20.59 5.18
C LEU A 118 16.27 -20.69 4.78
N ASN A 119 17.09 -19.67 5.09
CA ASN A 119 18.48 -19.56 4.66
C ASN A 119 18.67 -19.62 3.13
N LEU A 120 17.66 -19.20 2.36
CA LEU A 120 17.66 -19.21 0.90
C LEU A 120 18.07 -17.86 0.32
N SER A 121 18.77 -17.89 -0.81
CA SER A 121 19.03 -16.67 -1.59
C SER A 121 17.75 -16.15 -2.24
N THR A 122 17.69 -14.85 -2.54
CA THR A 122 16.52 -14.25 -3.21
C THR A 122 16.27 -14.84 -4.61
N ARG A 123 17.34 -15.22 -5.33
CA ARG A 123 17.27 -15.88 -6.63
C ARG A 123 16.75 -17.31 -6.52
N SER A 124 17.20 -18.06 -5.52
CA SER A 124 16.73 -19.42 -5.24
C SER A 124 15.24 -19.41 -4.89
N LEU A 125 14.83 -18.49 -4.02
CA LEU A 125 13.43 -18.32 -3.62
C LEU A 125 12.53 -17.97 -4.82
N GLU A 126 12.99 -17.10 -5.72
CA GLU A 126 12.31 -16.82 -6.98
C GLU A 126 12.12 -18.08 -7.83
N ARG A 127 13.17 -18.87 -8.05
CA ARG A 127 13.09 -20.10 -8.85
C ARG A 127 12.07 -21.09 -8.28
N ILE A 128 11.92 -21.16 -6.96
CA ILE A 128 10.94 -22.03 -6.30
C ILE A 128 9.52 -21.50 -6.48
N ILE A 129 9.28 -20.22 -6.14
CA ILE A 129 7.93 -19.61 -6.16
C ILE A 129 7.30 -19.63 -7.56
N TYR A 130 8.11 -19.42 -8.60
CA TYR A 130 7.62 -19.40 -9.99
C TYR A 130 7.82 -20.72 -10.72
N TYR A 131 7.84 -21.85 -9.98
CA TYR A 131 7.80 -23.22 -10.52
C TYR A 131 8.92 -23.56 -11.51
N SER A 132 10.14 -23.05 -11.28
CA SER A 132 11.30 -23.37 -12.10
C SER A 132 12.19 -24.46 -11.51
N HIS A 133 12.29 -24.55 -10.17
CA HIS A 133 13.11 -25.56 -9.49
C HIS A 133 12.33 -26.20 -8.34
N PHE A 134 12.59 -27.47 -8.07
CA PHE A 134 12.08 -28.16 -6.89
C PHE A 134 12.90 -27.79 -5.65
N ILE A 135 12.27 -27.80 -4.48
CA ILE A 135 12.96 -27.73 -3.19
C ILE A 135 12.65 -28.98 -2.39
N ILE A 136 13.69 -29.57 -1.78
CA ILE A 136 13.55 -30.73 -0.90
C ILE A 136 12.88 -30.29 0.40
N THR A 137 11.70 -30.86 0.67
CA THR A 137 10.86 -30.57 1.83
C THR A 137 11.16 -31.48 3.01
N ALA A 138 11.42 -32.76 2.74
CA ALA A 138 11.77 -33.77 3.74
C ALA A 138 12.76 -34.79 3.15
N VAL A 139 13.60 -35.34 4.01
CA VAL A 139 14.53 -36.45 3.68
C VAL A 139 14.32 -37.52 4.74
N ASN A 140 14.15 -38.76 4.30
CA ASN A 140 14.05 -39.91 5.18
C ASN A 140 15.45 -40.53 5.35
N ASP A 141 16.04 -40.30 6.52
CA ASP A 141 17.41 -40.77 6.83
C ASP A 141 17.53 -42.29 6.85
N GLU A 142 16.48 -43.02 7.27
CA GLU A 142 16.48 -44.49 7.29
C GLU A 142 16.46 -45.07 5.87
N ALA A 143 15.57 -44.55 5.03
CA ALA A 143 15.49 -44.94 3.63
C ALA A 143 16.78 -44.58 2.87
N ARG A 144 17.40 -43.43 3.21
CA ARG A 144 18.69 -43.02 2.66
C ARG A 144 19.80 -43.99 3.05
N ALA A 145 19.91 -44.36 4.33
CA ALA A 145 20.93 -45.30 4.79
C ALA A 145 20.77 -46.68 4.13
N LYS A 146 19.53 -47.14 3.99
CA LYS A 146 19.23 -48.39 3.26
C LYS A 146 19.64 -48.31 1.79
N ALA A 147 19.28 -47.24 1.09
CA ALA A 147 19.63 -47.05 -0.31
C ALA A 147 21.15 -47.01 -0.54
N ILE A 148 21.90 -46.35 0.35
CA ILE A 148 23.37 -46.33 0.28
C ILE A 148 23.93 -47.74 0.45
N LYS A 149 23.44 -48.50 1.44
CA LYS A 149 23.88 -49.88 1.67
C LYS A 149 23.55 -50.80 0.49
N ASP A 150 22.35 -50.66 -0.09
CA ASP A 150 21.93 -51.45 -1.25
C ASP A 150 22.82 -51.15 -2.47
N LEU A 151 23.22 -49.88 -2.68
CA LEU A 151 24.16 -49.49 -3.75
C LEU A 151 25.57 -50.06 -3.54
N GLU A 152 26.08 -50.06 -2.31
CA GLU A 152 27.37 -50.67 -1.96
C GLU A 152 27.36 -52.18 -2.24
N VAL A 153 26.26 -52.87 -1.91
CA VAL A 153 26.10 -54.30 -2.22
C VAL A 153 26.04 -54.54 -3.73
N ILE A 154 25.26 -53.76 -4.46
CA ILE A 154 25.16 -53.87 -5.94
C ILE A 154 26.51 -53.62 -6.60
N SER A 155 27.29 -52.66 -6.11
CA SER A 155 28.66 -52.39 -6.57
C SER A 155 29.54 -53.64 -6.42
N SER A 156 29.59 -54.19 -5.21
CA SER A 156 30.42 -55.35 -4.90
C SER A 156 30.05 -56.59 -5.73
N GLN A 157 28.75 -56.81 -5.97
CA GLN A 157 28.27 -57.90 -6.82
C GLN A 157 28.65 -57.71 -8.29
N ARG A 158 28.43 -56.51 -8.86
CA ARG A 158 28.78 -56.23 -10.25
C ARG A 158 30.27 -56.36 -10.53
N VAL A 159 31.12 -55.91 -9.60
CA VAL A 159 32.57 -56.06 -9.71
C VAL A 159 32.97 -57.53 -9.64
N ALA A 160 32.35 -58.33 -8.78
CA ALA A 160 32.61 -59.77 -8.66
C ALA A 160 32.16 -60.56 -9.90
N ASP A 161 30.94 -60.32 -10.40
CA ASP A 161 30.39 -61.01 -11.58
C ASP A 161 31.26 -60.73 -12.81
N LYS A 162 31.59 -59.46 -13.03
CA LYS A 162 32.39 -59.05 -14.19
C LYS A 162 33.86 -59.46 -14.08
N GLY A 163 34.38 -59.54 -12.85
CA GLY A 163 35.68 -60.17 -12.57
C GLY A 163 35.69 -61.64 -12.95
N SER A 164 34.65 -62.40 -12.59
CA SER A 164 34.53 -63.81 -12.97
C SER A 164 34.43 -64.01 -14.49
N GLU A 165 33.71 -63.12 -15.20
CA GLU A 165 33.62 -63.16 -16.66
C GLU A 165 34.98 -62.91 -17.33
N VAL A 166 35.76 -61.95 -16.82
CA VAL A 166 37.10 -61.66 -17.31
C VAL A 166 38.06 -62.82 -17.01
N ASP A 167 37.98 -63.41 -15.82
CA ASP A 167 38.81 -64.57 -15.45
C ASP A 167 38.51 -65.78 -16.36
N THR A 168 37.23 -66.04 -16.69
CA THR A 168 36.88 -67.09 -17.65
C THR A 168 37.37 -66.81 -19.07
N ARG A 169 37.32 -65.55 -19.53
CA ARG A 169 37.89 -65.14 -20.83
C ARG A 169 39.41 -65.29 -20.87
N VAL A 170 40.10 -64.91 -19.80
CA VAL A 170 41.55 -65.06 -19.69
C VAL A 170 41.92 -66.54 -19.72
N ALA A 171 41.20 -67.41 -19.00
CA ALA A 171 41.43 -68.85 -19.02
C ALA A 171 41.20 -69.49 -20.40
N GLN A 172 40.22 -69.00 -21.18
CA GLN A 172 40.00 -69.44 -22.56
C GLN A 172 41.15 -69.01 -23.49
N MET A 173 41.64 -67.77 -23.37
CA MET A 173 42.75 -67.27 -24.19
C MET A 173 44.10 -67.90 -23.83
N GLU A 174 44.28 -68.29 -22.57
CA GLU A 174 45.43 -69.10 -22.12
C GLU A 174 45.39 -70.53 -22.71
N ALA A 175 44.19 -71.11 -22.92
CA ALA A 175 44.03 -72.40 -23.58
C ALA A 175 44.23 -72.36 -25.11
N GLU A 176 44.12 -71.16 -25.71
CA GLU A 176 44.29 -70.90 -27.15
C GLU A 176 45.70 -70.42 -27.54
N ASP A 177 46.68 -70.45 -26.63
CA ASP A 177 48.09 -70.00 -26.83
C ASP A 177 48.21 -68.52 -27.28
N ALA A 178 47.34 -67.65 -26.77
CA ALA A 178 47.35 -66.22 -27.09
C ALA A 178 48.58 -65.48 -26.52
N THR A 179 49.01 -64.40 -27.20
CA THR A 179 50.16 -63.58 -26.78
C THR A 179 49.93 -62.90 -25.41
N VAL A 180 50.98 -62.89 -24.58
CA VAL A 180 50.98 -62.30 -23.21
C VAL A 180 50.52 -60.83 -23.21
N GLU A 181 50.75 -60.10 -24.31
CA GLU A 181 50.31 -58.73 -24.49
C GLU A 181 48.77 -58.60 -24.55
N ALA A 182 48.08 -59.54 -25.20
CA ALA A 182 46.62 -59.54 -25.30
C ALA A 182 45.93 -59.82 -23.95
N ILE A 183 46.49 -60.75 -23.16
CA ILE A 183 46.02 -61.07 -21.81
C ILE A 183 46.19 -59.87 -20.87
N ASN A 184 47.34 -59.19 -20.95
CA ASN A 184 47.59 -57.98 -20.15
C ASN A 184 46.69 -56.80 -20.55
N GLN A 185 46.30 -56.71 -21.82
CA GLN A 185 45.39 -55.67 -22.29
C GLN A 185 43.98 -55.84 -21.71
N ILE A 186 43.44 -57.06 -21.72
CA ILE A 186 42.14 -57.38 -21.11
C ILE A 186 42.13 -57.12 -19.60
N ARG A 187 43.22 -57.44 -18.89
CA ARG A 187 43.34 -57.14 -17.46
C ARG A 187 43.37 -55.63 -17.18
N ARG A 188 44.02 -54.84 -18.05
CA ARG A 188 44.04 -53.37 -17.95
C ARG A 188 42.66 -52.77 -18.25
N ASP A 189 41.98 -53.28 -19.28
CA ASP A 189 40.63 -52.85 -19.65
C ASP A 189 39.62 -53.17 -18.53
N PHE A 190 39.74 -54.33 -17.88
CA PHE A 190 38.94 -54.65 -16.71
C PHE A 190 39.25 -53.72 -15.52
N SER A 191 40.52 -53.39 -15.28
CA SER A 191 40.86 -52.46 -14.17
C SER A 191 40.29 -51.07 -14.40
N THR A 192 40.34 -50.55 -15.63
CA THR A 192 39.78 -49.23 -15.96
C THR A 192 38.27 -49.24 -15.91
N GLU A 193 37.61 -50.30 -16.41
CA GLU A 193 36.15 -50.45 -16.30
C GLU A 193 35.70 -50.57 -14.84
N ARG A 194 36.45 -51.27 -14.00
CA ARG A 194 36.17 -51.40 -12.57
C ARG A 194 36.29 -50.05 -11.86
N GLU A 195 37.35 -49.30 -12.11
CA GLU A 195 37.52 -47.95 -11.56
C GLU A 195 36.36 -47.04 -11.97
N GLN A 196 35.96 -47.07 -13.25
CA GLN A 196 34.79 -46.30 -13.73
C GLN A 196 33.49 -46.71 -13.03
N MET A 197 33.24 -48.02 -12.84
CA MET A 197 32.05 -48.50 -12.14
C MET A 197 32.03 -48.13 -10.65
N GLU A 198 33.18 -48.19 -9.98
CA GLU A 198 33.31 -47.75 -8.58
C GLU A 198 33.10 -46.23 -8.47
N GLU A 199 33.66 -45.44 -9.38
CA GLU A 199 33.51 -43.98 -9.43
C GLU A 199 32.04 -43.56 -9.68
N ASP A 200 31.34 -44.21 -10.61
CA ASP A 200 29.93 -43.95 -10.91
C ASP A 200 29.02 -44.19 -9.68
N ILE A 201 29.27 -45.27 -8.94
CA ILE A 201 28.48 -45.61 -7.75
C ILE A 201 28.82 -44.67 -6.60
N GLN A 202 30.09 -44.32 -6.44
CA GLN A 202 30.52 -43.35 -5.44
C GLN A 202 29.86 -41.99 -5.67
N LEU A 203 29.78 -41.55 -6.94
CA LEU A 203 29.10 -40.31 -7.32
C LEU A 203 27.61 -40.34 -6.96
N LEU A 204 26.93 -41.49 -7.12
CA LEU A 204 25.54 -41.66 -6.69
C LEU A 204 25.37 -41.64 -5.16
N ILE A 205 26.30 -42.25 -4.43
CA ILE A 205 26.31 -42.23 -2.97
C ILE A 205 26.51 -40.79 -2.47
N ASP A 206 27.42 -40.04 -3.09
CA ASP A 206 27.68 -38.65 -2.74
C ASP A 206 26.48 -37.76 -3.07
N GLN A 207 25.82 -37.99 -4.21
CA GLN A 207 24.54 -37.33 -4.53
C GLN A 207 23.47 -37.59 -3.47
N LEU A 208 23.34 -38.82 -2.95
CA LEU A 208 22.40 -39.17 -1.88
C LEU A 208 22.76 -38.51 -0.54
N LYS A 209 24.05 -38.45 -0.21
CA LYS A 209 24.54 -37.77 1.00
C LYS A 209 24.29 -36.27 0.95
N ASP A 210 24.43 -35.67 -0.22
CA ASP A 210 24.20 -34.24 -0.46
C ASP A 210 22.71 -33.83 -0.43
N LEU A 211 21.77 -34.78 -0.43
CA LEU A 211 20.35 -34.46 -0.26
C LEU A 211 20.08 -33.93 1.14
N GLN A 212 19.86 -32.61 1.23
CA GLN A 212 19.47 -31.92 2.45
C GLN A 212 18.19 -31.12 2.23
N LYS A 213 17.42 -30.95 3.31
CA LYS A 213 16.24 -30.10 3.33
C LYS A 213 16.63 -28.67 2.93
N GLY A 214 15.90 -28.11 1.96
CA GLY A 214 16.18 -26.77 1.42
C GLY A 214 17.07 -26.75 0.17
N ASN A 215 17.69 -27.87 -0.22
CA ASN A 215 18.43 -27.95 -1.47
C ASN A 215 17.47 -27.85 -2.67
N LEU A 216 17.96 -27.21 -3.73
CA LEU A 216 17.21 -27.03 -4.97
C LEU A 216 17.61 -28.09 -5.99
N LEU A 217 16.62 -28.67 -6.65
CA LEU A 217 16.82 -29.62 -7.74
C LEU A 217 16.27 -29.04 -9.04
N THR A 218 17.03 -29.23 -10.12
CA THR A 218 16.51 -28.99 -11.48
C THR A 218 15.49 -30.07 -11.84
N GLU A 219 14.70 -29.83 -12.89
CA GLU A 219 13.67 -30.78 -13.31
C GLU A 219 14.25 -32.15 -13.71
N ASN A 220 15.35 -32.16 -14.47
CA ASN A 220 16.02 -33.41 -14.87
C ASN A 220 16.54 -34.18 -13.66
N GLN A 221 17.24 -33.51 -12.75
CA GLN A 221 17.76 -34.12 -11.51
C GLN A 221 16.63 -34.67 -10.64
N TYR A 222 15.51 -33.95 -10.54
CA TYR A 222 14.37 -34.41 -9.76
C TYR A 222 13.79 -35.72 -10.31
N TYR A 223 13.56 -35.80 -11.63
CA TYR A 223 13.01 -37.03 -12.21
C TYR A 223 14.00 -38.19 -12.13
N GLU A 224 15.29 -37.95 -12.38
CA GLU A 224 16.32 -38.97 -12.24
C GLU A 224 16.39 -39.53 -10.81
N LEU A 225 16.46 -38.65 -9.81
CA LEU A 225 16.50 -39.04 -8.41
C LEU A 225 15.18 -39.66 -7.95
N LYS A 226 14.03 -39.21 -8.45
CA LYS A 226 12.72 -39.78 -8.10
C LYS A 226 12.52 -41.17 -8.69
N GLN A 227 13.04 -41.42 -9.89
CA GLN A 227 12.99 -42.74 -10.54
C GLN A 227 13.86 -43.75 -9.80
N ARG A 228 15.06 -43.33 -9.35
CA ARG A 228 16.00 -44.21 -8.63
C ARG A 228 15.68 -44.35 -7.14
N PHE A 229 15.25 -43.27 -6.48
CA PHE A 229 15.18 -43.14 -5.02
C PHE A 229 13.87 -42.52 -4.52
N SER A 230 12.74 -43.02 -4.99
CA SER A 230 11.40 -42.48 -4.68
C SER A 230 11.11 -42.31 -3.18
N ASN A 231 11.61 -43.24 -2.35
CA ASN A 231 11.32 -43.27 -0.91
C ASN A 231 12.29 -42.45 -0.04
N VAL A 232 13.35 -41.88 -0.64
CA VAL A 232 14.44 -41.24 0.12
C VAL A 232 14.11 -39.78 0.45
N PHE A 233 13.44 -39.06 -0.45
CA PHE A 233 13.19 -37.63 -0.28
C PHE A 233 11.84 -37.22 -0.86
N GLU A 234 11.27 -36.16 -0.28
CA GLU A 234 10.11 -35.47 -0.83
C GLU A 234 10.54 -34.08 -1.30
N ALA A 235 10.28 -33.76 -2.57
CA ALA A 235 10.48 -32.41 -3.10
C ALA A 235 9.20 -31.88 -3.76
N SER A 236 9.00 -30.57 -3.60
CA SER A 236 7.82 -29.85 -4.10
C SER A 236 8.24 -28.51 -4.71
N MET A 237 7.35 -27.87 -5.45
CA MET A 237 7.56 -26.55 -6.05
C MET A 237 6.60 -25.50 -5.49
N GLY A 238 6.86 -24.23 -5.81
CA GLY A 238 5.93 -23.14 -5.58
C GLY A 238 5.87 -22.70 -4.12
N ALA A 239 4.87 -21.86 -3.83
CA ALA A 239 4.63 -21.39 -2.47
C ALA A 239 4.05 -22.47 -1.56
N GLU A 240 3.50 -23.56 -2.11
CA GLU A 240 3.07 -24.74 -1.35
C GLU A 240 4.25 -25.42 -0.64
N ALA A 241 5.37 -25.60 -1.34
CA ALA A 241 6.59 -26.14 -0.75
C ALA A 241 7.13 -25.24 0.36
N LEU A 242 7.08 -23.92 0.16
CA LEU A 242 7.49 -22.95 1.18
C LEU A 242 6.56 -22.97 2.39
N LEU A 243 5.26 -23.10 2.18
CA LEU A 243 4.28 -23.22 3.26
C LEU A 243 4.60 -24.43 4.15
N LYS A 244 4.84 -25.60 3.55
CA LYS A 244 5.27 -26.81 4.28
C LYS A 244 6.59 -26.57 5.03
N LEU A 245 7.59 -25.96 4.39
CA LEU A 245 8.87 -25.69 5.04
C LEU A 245 8.73 -24.74 6.23
N LEU A 246 7.91 -23.70 6.10
CA LEU A 246 7.68 -22.69 7.14
C LEU A 246 6.86 -23.23 8.32
N SER A 247 5.92 -24.16 8.11
CA SER A 247 5.13 -24.76 9.18
C SER A 247 5.94 -25.67 10.09
N TYR A 248 7.00 -26.29 9.57
CA TYR A 248 7.93 -27.12 10.37
C TYR A 248 8.95 -26.32 11.18
N ILE A 249 8.99 -24.98 11.08
CA ILE A 249 9.97 -24.17 11.81
C ILE A 249 9.53 -23.97 13.25
N ASP A 250 10.31 -24.52 14.17
CA ASP A 250 10.20 -24.22 15.60
C ASP A 250 11.04 -22.98 15.94
N MET A 251 10.34 -21.88 16.24
CA MET A 251 10.96 -20.58 16.52
C MET A 251 11.79 -20.56 17.80
N ASP A 252 11.52 -21.44 18.75
CA ASP A 252 12.30 -21.58 19.99
C ASP A 252 13.64 -22.24 19.73
N LYS A 253 13.63 -23.33 18.95
CA LYS A 253 14.83 -24.05 18.55
C LYS A 253 15.73 -23.21 17.66
N GLU A 254 15.15 -22.55 16.64
CA GLU A 254 15.91 -21.69 15.74
C GLU A 254 16.53 -20.48 16.46
N ARG A 255 15.83 -19.88 17.42
CA ARG A 255 16.42 -18.82 18.26
C ARG A 255 17.67 -19.32 18.98
N SER A 256 17.59 -20.46 19.65
CA SER A 256 18.70 -21.01 20.43
C SER A 256 19.92 -21.31 19.57
N LYS A 257 19.68 -21.88 18.38
CA LYS A 257 20.69 -22.14 17.35
C LYS A 257 21.35 -20.85 16.86
N LEU A 258 20.56 -19.83 16.50
CA LEU A 258 21.07 -18.55 16.00
C LEU A 258 21.84 -17.75 17.07
N ILE A 259 21.47 -17.85 18.34
CA ILE A 259 22.23 -17.26 19.45
C ILE A 259 23.62 -17.91 19.56
N GLN A 260 23.69 -19.24 19.49
CA GLN A 260 24.96 -19.96 19.51
C GLN A 260 25.82 -19.58 18.28
N GLU A 261 25.24 -19.57 17.08
CA GLU A 261 25.96 -19.20 15.85
C GLU A 261 26.47 -17.75 15.87
N THR A 262 25.71 -16.84 16.47
CA THR A 262 26.12 -15.43 16.63
C THR A 262 27.27 -15.27 17.61
N ARG A 263 27.44 -16.18 18.58
CA ARG A 263 28.56 -16.20 19.53
C ARG A 263 29.80 -16.90 18.98
N SER A 264 29.63 -18.01 18.27
CA SER A 264 30.73 -18.82 17.75
C SER A 264 31.39 -18.23 16.51
N THR A 265 30.63 -17.49 15.68
CA THR A 265 31.11 -17.05 14.38
C THR A 265 31.43 -15.55 14.34
N SER A 266 32.41 -15.15 13.54
CA SER A 266 32.78 -13.75 13.31
C SER A 266 32.47 -13.29 11.87
N GLY A 267 32.58 -11.98 11.61
CA GLY A 267 32.46 -11.41 10.26
C GLY A 267 31.05 -11.40 9.66
N GLN A 268 30.93 -11.76 8.38
CA GLN A 268 29.68 -11.69 7.61
C GLN A 268 28.61 -12.70 8.10
N ARG A 269 29.05 -13.89 8.53
CA ARG A 269 28.14 -14.95 9.01
C ARG A 269 27.44 -14.53 10.30
N ARG A 270 28.15 -13.86 11.22
CA ARG A 270 27.56 -13.23 12.41
C ARG A 270 26.52 -12.16 12.06
N LYS A 271 26.79 -11.31 11.08
CA LYS A 271 25.83 -10.28 10.62
C LYS A 271 24.55 -10.90 10.05
N LYS A 272 24.67 -12.01 9.31
CA LYS A 272 23.52 -12.73 8.75
C LYS A 272 22.70 -13.40 9.85
N ALA A 273 23.35 -14.14 10.76
CA ALA A 273 22.72 -14.77 11.91
C ALA A 273 22.02 -13.74 12.81
N GLY A 274 22.63 -12.59 13.06
CA GLY A 274 22.01 -11.49 13.81
C GLY A 274 20.73 -10.95 13.16
N LYS A 275 20.72 -10.77 11.83
CA LYS A 275 19.51 -10.35 11.09
C LYS A 275 18.41 -11.42 11.12
N GLN A 276 18.77 -12.69 11.04
CA GLN A 276 17.84 -13.82 11.18
C GLN A 276 17.26 -13.88 12.59
N LEU A 277 18.10 -13.74 13.62
CA LEU A 277 17.70 -13.74 15.02
C LEU A 277 16.70 -12.62 15.32
N GLN A 278 16.96 -11.40 14.81
CA GLN A 278 16.02 -10.28 14.94
C GLN A 278 14.64 -10.61 14.35
N LEU A 279 14.60 -11.31 13.20
CA LEU A 279 13.35 -11.72 12.57
C LEU A 279 12.64 -12.81 13.39
N VAL A 280 13.37 -13.81 13.89
CA VAL A 280 12.83 -14.87 14.74
C VAL A 280 12.26 -14.29 16.03
N GLU A 281 12.97 -13.37 16.69
CA GLU A 281 12.45 -12.67 17.87
C GLU A 281 11.20 -11.85 17.57
N ALA A 282 11.13 -11.19 16.41
CA ALA A 282 9.95 -10.42 16.02
C ALA A 282 8.71 -11.31 15.89
N PHE A 283 8.83 -12.49 15.28
CA PHE A 283 7.73 -13.45 15.20
C PHE A 283 7.32 -13.97 16.58
N ARG A 284 8.30 -14.31 17.44
CA ARG A 284 8.02 -14.77 18.80
C ARG A 284 7.29 -13.73 19.65
N ARG A 285 7.78 -12.49 19.67
CA ARG A 285 7.16 -11.39 20.44
C ARG A 285 5.75 -11.05 19.92
N SER A 286 5.55 -11.15 18.60
CA SER A 286 4.26 -10.82 18.00
C SER A 286 3.24 -11.97 18.00
N SER A 287 3.65 -13.19 18.37
CA SER A 287 2.87 -14.43 18.24
C SER A 287 2.36 -14.71 16.82
N ASN A 288 2.97 -14.07 15.82
CA ASN A 288 2.66 -14.33 14.41
C ASN A 288 3.32 -15.63 13.97
N LYS A 289 2.65 -16.40 13.12
CA LYS A 289 3.26 -17.58 12.51
C LYS A 289 3.94 -17.23 11.18
N PRO A 290 5.13 -17.80 10.87
CA PRO A 290 5.81 -17.57 9.60
C PRO A 290 4.99 -17.98 8.37
N GLU A 291 4.17 -19.01 8.51
CA GLU A 291 3.31 -19.54 7.44
C GLU A 291 2.30 -18.51 6.89
N TRP A 292 1.91 -17.51 7.68
CA TRP A 292 0.99 -16.45 7.26
C TRP A 292 1.58 -15.49 6.22
N MET A 293 2.88 -15.59 5.90
CA MET A 293 3.48 -14.90 4.75
C MET A 293 3.08 -15.54 3.41
N ILE A 294 2.54 -16.76 3.43
CA ILE A 294 1.96 -17.45 2.28
C ILE A 294 0.44 -17.36 2.41
N MET A 295 -0.20 -16.87 1.35
CA MET A 295 -1.63 -16.64 1.30
C MET A 295 -2.34 -17.85 0.71
N THR A 296 -3.28 -18.40 1.46
CA THR A 296 -4.29 -19.33 0.94
C THR A 296 -5.62 -18.63 0.67
N VAL A 297 -5.88 -17.54 1.40
CA VAL A 297 -7.07 -16.71 1.27
C VAL A 297 -6.66 -15.29 0.90
N LEU A 298 -7.27 -14.75 -0.16
CA LEU A 298 -7.01 -13.39 -0.62
C LEU A 298 -8.20 -12.47 -0.27
N PRO A 299 -8.00 -11.40 0.52
CA PRO A 299 -9.07 -10.45 0.80
C PRO A 299 -9.43 -9.59 -0.42
N VAL A 300 -10.73 -9.37 -0.61
CA VAL A 300 -11.29 -8.48 -1.62
C VAL A 300 -11.78 -7.19 -0.96
N LEU A 301 -11.24 -6.05 -1.42
CA LEU A 301 -11.65 -4.76 -0.91
C LEU A 301 -13.15 -4.47 -1.14
N PRO A 302 -13.79 -3.70 -0.26
CA PRO A 302 -15.16 -3.22 -0.46
C PRO A 302 -15.32 -2.48 -1.80
N PRO A 303 -16.43 -2.68 -2.54
CA PRO A 303 -16.61 -2.17 -3.90
C PRO A 303 -16.59 -0.65 -4.00
N ASP A 304 -17.05 0.07 -2.98
CA ASP A 304 -17.05 1.53 -2.99
C ASP A 304 -15.63 2.14 -2.86
N LEU A 305 -14.63 1.34 -2.45
CA LEU A 305 -13.21 1.71 -2.51
C LEU A 305 -12.59 1.43 -3.88
N ARG A 306 -13.30 0.74 -4.77
CA ARG A 306 -12.92 0.38 -6.15
C ARG A 306 -14.09 0.61 -7.11
N PRO A 307 -14.62 1.84 -7.20
CA PRO A 307 -15.90 2.10 -7.87
C PRO A 307 -15.85 1.83 -9.38
N MET A 308 -17.04 1.57 -9.91
CA MET A 308 -17.34 1.53 -11.34
C MET A 308 -18.40 2.59 -11.59
N VAL A 309 -18.09 3.60 -12.40
CA VAL A 309 -18.95 4.76 -12.65
C VAL A 309 -19.31 4.79 -14.12
N GLN A 310 -20.59 4.99 -14.41
CA GLN A 310 -21.07 5.20 -15.77
C GLN A 310 -20.80 6.66 -16.16
N LEU A 311 -20.14 6.85 -17.30
CA LEU A 311 -19.91 8.15 -17.91
C LEU A 311 -21.05 8.50 -18.87
N ASP A 312 -21.19 9.79 -19.15
CA ASP A 312 -22.09 10.29 -20.18
C ASP A 312 -21.75 9.63 -21.53
N GLY A 313 -22.75 9.01 -22.17
CA GLY A 313 -22.55 8.20 -23.39
C GLY A 313 -22.48 6.67 -23.15
N GLY A 314 -22.81 6.18 -21.96
CA GLY A 314 -23.00 4.74 -21.70
C GLY A 314 -21.72 3.94 -21.52
N ARG A 315 -20.56 4.61 -21.53
CA ARG A 315 -19.26 3.99 -21.20
C ARG A 315 -19.11 3.83 -19.69
N PHE A 316 -18.27 2.89 -19.27
CA PHE A 316 -17.95 2.68 -17.86
C PHE A 316 -16.48 3.00 -17.58
N ALA A 317 -16.24 3.75 -16.52
CA ALA A 317 -14.93 3.92 -15.92
C ALA A 317 -14.81 2.99 -14.71
N THR A 318 -13.84 2.08 -14.75
CA THR A 318 -13.55 1.13 -13.67
C THR A 318 -12.23 1.48 -12.99
N SER A 319 -12.14 1.24 -11.68
CA SER A 319 -10.85 1.18 -11.00
C SER A 319 -10.01 0.01 -11.53
N ASP A 320 -8.71 0.25 -11.79
CA ASP A 320 -7.71 -0.76 -12.21
C ASP A 320 -7.69 -2.01 -11.30
N LEU A 321 -8.00 -1.83 -10.00
CA LEU A 321 -8.08 -2.95 -9.06
C LEU A 321 -9.10 -4.01 -9.49
N ASN A 322 -10.21 -3.61 -10.11
CA ASN A 322 -11.22 -4.56 -10.54
C ASN A 322 -10.68 -5.47 -11.66
N ASP A 323 -9.86 -4.95 -12.56
CA ASP A 323 -9.21 -5.76 -13.60
C ASP A 323 -8.14 -6.70 -13.03
N LEU A 324 -7.40 -6.24 -12.02
CA LEU A 324 -6.42 -7.07 -11.30
C LEU A 324 -7.11 -8.20 -10.52
N TYR A 325 -8.19 -7.91 -9.79
CA TYR A 325 -9.00 -8.94 -9.12
C TYR A 325 -9.63 -9.91 -10.12
N ARG A 326 -10.20 -9.42 -11.22
CA ARG A 326 -10.78 -10.25 -12.28
C ARG A 326 -9.75 -11.22 -12.85
N ARG A 327 -8.50 -10.77 -13.04
CA ARG A 327 -7.40 -11.62 -13.48
C ARG A 327 -7.10 -12.73 -12.47
N VAL A 328 -7.05 -12.42 -11.18
CA VAL A 328 -6.83 -13.44 -10.14
C VAL A 328 -7.94 -14.48 -10.14
N ILE A 329 -9.21 -14.05 -10.15
CA ILE A 329 -10.37 -14.95 -10.14
C ILE A 329 -10.37 -15.86 -11.37
N ASN A 330 -10.14 -15.30 -12.57
CA ASN A 330 -10.07 -16.08 -13.81
C ASN A 330 -8.98 -17.16 -13.77
N ARG A 331 -7.80 -16.83 -13.22
CA ARG A 331 -6.68 -17.78 -13.08
C ARG A 331 -6.99 -18.85 -12.03
N ASN A 332 -7.62 -18.45 -10.93
CA ASN A 332 -8.01 -19.35 -9.85
C ASN A 332 -9.05 -20.39 -10.33
N ASN A 333 -10.12 -19.92 -10.97
CA ASN A 333 -11.19 -20.79 -11.46
C ASN A 333 -10.67 -21.72 -12.56
N ARG A 334 -9.81 -21.21 -13.45
CA ARG A 334 -9.16 -22.03 -14.48
C ARG A 334 -8.28 -23.11 -13.86
N LEU A 335 -7.52 -22.77 -12.81
CA LEU A 335 -6.69 -23.74 -12.10
C LEU A 335 -7.53 -24.82 -11.41
N GLN A 336 -8.63 -24.45 -10.73
CA GLN A 336 -9.56 -25.42 -10.13
C GLN A 336 -10.09 -26.39 -11.18
N HIS A 337 -10.58 -25.87 -12.31
CA HIS A 337 -11.11 -26.70 -13.39
C HIS A 337 -10.06 -27.65 -14.00
N LEU A 338 -8.82 -27.18 -14.17
CA LEU A 338 -7.71 -28.02 -14.66
C LEU A 338 -7.35 -29.13 -13.67
N MET A 339 -7.47 -28.87 -12.37
CA MET A 339 -7.25 -29.88 -11.33
C MET A 339 -8.37 -30.92 -11.30
N GLU A 340 -9.63 -30.49 -11.48
CA GLU A 340 -10.80 -31.39 -11.56
C GLU A 340 -10.73 -32.35 -12.75
N ILE A 341 -10.27 -31.88 -13.91
CA ILE A 341 -10.11 -32.72 -15.11
C ILE A 341 -8.86 -33.61 -15.03
N GLY A 342 -7.97 -33.38 -14.06
CA GLY A 342 -6.71 -34.12 -13.96
C GLY A 342 -5.73 -33.78 -15.09
N ALA A 343 -5.67 -32.51 -15.50
CA ALA A 343 -4.76 -32.06 -16.57
C ALA A 343 -3.28 -32.37 -16.25
N PRO A 344 -2.41 -32.54 -17.26
CA PRO A 344 -0.99 -32.81 -17.05
C PRO A 344 -0.31 -31.78 -16.13
N GLU A 345 0.64 -32.24 -15.30
CA GLU A 345 1.29 -31.40 -14.29
C GLU A 345 1.93 -30.14 -14.86
N ILE A 346 2.48 -30.19 -16.08
CA ILE A 346 3.10 -29.03 -16.74
C ILE A 346 2.09 -27.87 -16.90
N ILE A 347 0.85 -28.20 -17.29
CA ILE A 347 -0.22 -27.22 -17.50
C ILE A 347 -0.64 -26.64 -16.14
N ILE A 348 -0.80 -27.50 -15.14
CA ILE A 348 -1.15 -27.08 -13.76
C ILE A 348 -0.05 -26.19 -13.18
N ARG A 349 1.24 -26.55 -13.34
CA ARG A 349 2.38 -25.75 -12.87
C ARG A 349 2.40 -24.37 -13.54
N ASN A 350 2.16 -24.31 -14.85
CA ASN A 350 2.09 -23.04 -15.55
C ASN A 350 0.92 -22.17 -15.04
N GLU A 351 -0.27 -22.75 -14.83
CA GLU A 351 -1.41 -21.99 -14.30
C GLU A 351 -1.19 -21.55 -12.84
N LYS A 352 -0.57 -22.37 -12.00
CA LYS A 352 -0.13 -21.99 -10.64
C LYS A 352 0.88 -20.82 -10.68
N ARG A 353 1.84 -20.82 -11.61
CA ARG A 353 2.77 -19.69 -11.84
C ARG A 353 2.01 -18.42 -12.26
N MET A 354 1.05 -18.54 -13.17
CA MET A 354 0.23 -17.42 -13.64
C MET A 354 -0.67 -16.85 -12.54
N LEU A 355 -1.19 -17.70 -11.64
CA LEU A 355 -1.95 -17.27 -10.46
C LEU A 355 -1.06 -16.47 -9.49
N GLN A 356 0.14 -16.96 -9.20
CA GLN A 356 1.13 -16.23 -8.39
C GLN A 356 1.44 -14.85 -8.99
N GLU A 357 1.65 -14.77 -10.31
CA GLU A 357 1.90 -13.51 -11.02
C GLU A 357 0.70 -12.55 -10.99
N ALA A 358 -0.53 -13.08 -11.02
CA ALA A 358 -1.74 -12.28 -10.93
C ALA A 358 -1.89 -11.66 -9.54
N VAL A 359 -1.64 -12.42 -8.47
CA VAL A 359 -1.68 -11.91 -7.09
C VAL A 359 -0.52 -10.93 -6.83
N ASP A 360 0.67 -11.21 -7.36
CA ASP A 360 1.80 -10.28 -7.30
C ASP A 360 1.44 -8.93 -7.91
N SER A 361 0.80 -8.94 -9.10
CA SER A 361 0.36 -7.74 -9.81
C SER A 361 -0.74 -6.99 -9.06
N LEU A 362 -1.63 -7.69 -8.36
CA LEU A 362 -2.67 -7.08 -7.53
C LEU A 362 -2.05 -6.35 -6.33
N ILE A 363 -1.08 -6.97 -5.65
CA ILE A 363 -0.48 -6.41 -4.44
C ILE A 363 0.53 -5.31 -4.77
N ASP A 364 1.47 -5.56 -5.69
CA ASP A 364 2.60 -4.67 -6.00
C ASP A 364 3.01 -4.80 -7.48
N ASN A 365 2.29 -4.12 -8.37
CA ASN A 365 2.47 -4.22 -9.82
C ASN A 365 3.82 -3.64 -10.26
N GLY A 366 4.57 -4.39 -11.07
CA GLY A 366 5.87 -3.94 -11.62
C GLY A 366 7.07 -4.19 -10.71
N ARG A 367 6.87 -4.75 -9.51
CA ARG A 367 7.98 -5.19 -8.65
C ARG A 367 8.71 -6.41 -9.21
N ARG A 368 8.04 -7.20 -10.04
CA ARG A 368 8.63 -8.30 -10.81
C ARG A 368 8.27 -8.15 -12.29
N GLY A 369 9.30 -8.19 -13.14
CA GLY A 369 9.14 -8.26 -14.59
C GLY A 369 8.38 -7.06 -15.17
N LYS A 370 7.67 -7.29 -16.27
CA LYS A 370 6.90 -6.26 -16.96
C LYS A 370 5.61 -5.99 -16.18
N SER A 371 5.36 -4.72 -15.87
CA SER A 371 4.10 -4.29 -15.27
C SER A 371 2.91 -4.67 -16.14
N VAL A 372 1.82 -5.07 -15.48
CA VAL A 372 0.55 -5.27 -16.15
C VAL A 372 0.00 -3.91 -16.57
N ALA A 373 -0.29 -3.77 -17.86
CA ALA A 373 -1.03 -2.64 -18.41
C ALA A 373 -2.51 -3.01 -18.57
N VAL A 374 -3.41 -2.05 -18.32
CA VAL A 374 -4.85 -2.24 -18.55
C VAL A 374 -5.19 -1.88 -20.00
N ASN A 375 -4.87 -0.65 -20.40
CA ASN A 375 -5.14 -0.10 -21.73
C ASN A 375 -3.91 0.68 -22.23
N GLY A 376 -3.37 0.28 -23.38
CA GLY A 376 -2.17 0.91 -23.95
C GLY A 376 -0.96 0.83 -23.01
N ASP A 377 -0.29 1.96 -22.79
CA ASP A 377 0.90 2.08 -21.94
C ASP A 377 0.56 2.39 -20.46
N HIS A 378 -0.72 2.52 -20.09
CA HIS A 378 -1.09 2.79 -18.71
C HIS A 378 -0.91 1.54 -17.84
N LYS A 379 0.12 1.59 -16.98
CA LYS A 379 0.35 0.59 -15.92
C LYS A 379 -0.78 0.60 -14.89
N ALA A 380 -1.39 -0.56 -14.66
CA ALA A 380 -2.45 -0.74 -13.68
C ALA A 380 -1.97 -0.38 -12.27
N LYS A 381 -2.74 0.44 -11.54
CA LYS A 381 -2.41 0.75 -10.14
C LYS A 381 -2.72 -0.42 -9.21
N SER A 382 -1.73 -0.87 -8.46
CA SER A 382 -1.84 -1.94 -7.47
C SER A 382 -2.30 -1.44 -6.09
N LEU A 383 -2.57 -2.37 -5.17
CA LEU A 383 -2.88 -2.03 -3.77
C LEU A 383 -1.74 -1.24 -3.10
N SER A 384 -0.49 -1.57 -3.39
CA SER A 384 0.68 -0.84 -2.87
C SER A 384 0.75 0.60 -3.40
N ASP A 385 0.41 0.81 -4.67
CA ASP A 385 0.43 2.14 -5.31
C ASP A 385 -0.62 3.07 -4.73
N LEU A 386 -1.76 2.53 -4.28
CA LEU A 386 -2.78 3.31 -3.57
C LEU A 386 -2.29 3.84 -2.22
N LEU A 387 -1.27 3.21 -1.63
CA LEU A 387 -0.70 3.64 -0.35
C LEU A 387 0.49 4.58 -0.55
N ARG A 388 1.34 4.31 -1.54
CA ARG A 388 2.64 4.98 -1.72
C ARG A 388 2.58 6.19 -2.66
N GLY A 389 3.61 7.03 -2.58
CA GLY A 389 3.80 8.15 -3.51
C GLY A 389 3.01 9.41 -3.14
N LYS A 390 3.17 10.48 -3.95
CA LYS A 390 2.53 11.78 -3.73
C LYS A 390 1.00 11.70 -3.86
N GLN A 391 0.52 10.89 -4.80
CA GLN A 391 -0.91 10.63 -5.04
C GLN A 391 -1.44 9.42 -4.22
N GLY A 392 -0.63 8.89 -3.30
CA GLY A 392 -1.03 7.80 -2.42
C GLY A 392 -1.89 8.29 -1.26
N ARG A 393 -2.66 7.38 -0.68
CA ARG A 393 -3.65 7.66 0.36
C ARG A 393 -3.07 8.37 1.58
N PHE A 394 -1.88 7.99 2.02
CA PHE A 394 -1.24 8.63 3.19
C PHE A 394 -0.94 10.12 2.95
N ARG A 395 -0.36 10.47 1.80
CA ARG A 395 0.05 11.86 1.53
C ARG A 395 -1.09 12.72 1.03
N GLN A 396 -1.90 12.21 0.10
CA GLN A 396 -2.92 13.02 -0.57
C GLN A 396 -4.25 13.09 0.18
N ASN A 397 -4.60 12.05 0.94
CA ASN A 397 -5.93 11.95 1.55
C ASN A 397 -5.91 11.91 3.08
N LEU A 398 -4.79 11.61 3.73
CA LEU A 398 -4.70 11.63 5.19
C LEU A 398 -4.01 12.89 5.69
N LEU A 399 -2.79 13.18 5.22
CA LEU A 399 -2.04 14.38 5.60
C LEU A 399 -2.61 15.67 4.99
N GLY A 400 -3.08 15.60 3.75
CA GLY A 400 -3.85 16.66 3.09
C GLY A 400 -5.27 16.20 2.81
N LYS A 401 -6.25 17.10 2.95
CA LYS A 401 -7.63 16.86 2.55
C LYS A 401 -8.22 18.12 1.95
N ARG A 402 -9.18 17.94 1.04
CA ARG A 402 -10.09 19.04 0.68
C ARG A 402 -11.00 19.28 1.88
N VAL A 403 -11.19 20.55 2.21
CA VAL A 403 -11.96 20.97 3.38
C VAL A 403 -13.13 21.83 2.92
N ASP A 404 -14.28 21.63 3.54
CA ASP A 404 -15.43 22.52 3.38
C ASP A 404 -15.15 23.88 4.05
N TYR A 405 -16.02 24.86 3.84
CA TYR A 405 -15.87 26.22 4.39
C TYR A 405 -14.55 26.89 4.02
N SER A 406 -14.13 26.67 2.77
CA SER A 406 -12.95 27.28 2.20
C SER A 406 -13.22 27.92 0.85
N GLY A 407 -12.44 28.95 0.52
CA GLY A 407 -12.53 29.69 -0.74
C GLY A 407 -11.14 30.06 -1.25
N ARG A 408 -11.06 30.58 -2.48
CA ARG A 408 -9.83 31.11 -3.06
C ARG A 408 -10.16 32.31 -3.94
N SER A 409 -9.35 33.36 -3.87
CA SER A 409 -9.40 34.47 -4.82
C SER A 409 -8.03 35.14 -4.94
N VAL A 410 -7.90 36.00 -5.94
CA VAL A 410 -6.74 36.87 -6.17
C VAL A 410 -6.63 37.88 -5.03
N ILE A 411 -5.40 38.19 -4.63
CA ILE A 411 -5.14 39.21 -3.61
C ILE A 411 -4.82 40.57 -4.23
N VAL A 412 -5.22 41.62 -3.54
CA VAL A 412 -4.95 43.03 -3.87
C VAL A 412 -4.51 43.73 -2.59
N VAL A 413 -3.69 44.77 -2.72
CA VAL A 413 -3.22 45.55 -1.58
C VAL A 413 -4.37 46.31 -0.90
N GLY A 414 -4.41 46.27 0.44
CA GLY A 414 -5.38 47.00 1.25
C GLY A 414 -4.71 47.91 2.29
N PRO A 415 -4.18 49.09 1.90
CA PRO A 415 -3.42 49.96 2.80
C PRO A 415 -4.25 50.56 3.95
N SER A 416 -5.58 50.65 3.78
CA SER A 416 -6.49 51.18 4.80
C SER A 416 -6.88 50.17 5.89
N LEU A 417 -6.50 48.90 5.72
CA LEU A 417 -6.80 47.86 6.69
C LEU A 417 -5.87 47.96 7.90
N LYS A 418 -6.32 47.49 9.07
CA LYS A 418 -5.42 47.25 10.21
C LYS A 418 -4.63 45.97 9.99
N LEU A 419 -3.52 45.79 10.71
CA LEU A 419 -2.67 44.60 10.59
C LEU A 419 -3.44 43.29 10.85
N SER A 420 -4.39 43.29 11.80
CA SER A 420 -5.27 42.16 12.09
C SER A 420 -6.41 41.95 11.10
N GLN A 421 -6.63 42.86 10.14
CA GLN A 421 -7.80 42.83 9.29
C GLN A 421 -7.47 42.32 7.89
N CYS A 422 -8.44 41.67 7.26
CA CYS A 422 -8.39 41.36 5.84
C CYS A 422 -9.70 41.76 5.16
N GLY A 423 -9.64 42.21 3.91
CA GLY A 423 -10.85 42.46 3.13
C GLY A 423 -11.37 41.17 2.50
N LEU A 424 -12.61 40.80 2.85
CA LEU A 424 -13.30 39.63 2.32
C LEU A 424 -14.45 40.06 1.37
N PRO A 425 -14.46 39.63 0.10
CA PRO A 425 -15.56 39.90 -0.83
C PRO A 425 -16.91 39.45 -0.29
N ARG A 426 -17.93 40.33 -0.37
CA ARG A 426 -19.30 40.04 0.14
C ARG A 426 -19.87 38.73 -0.41
N ARG A 427 -19.71 38.46 -1.71
CA ARG A 427 -20.21 37.22 -2.35
C ARG A 427 -19.51 35.97 -1.82
N MET A 428 -18.19 36.05 -1.61
CA MET A 428 -17.42 34.93 -1.05
C MET A 428 -17.82 34.70 0.41
N ALA A 429 -17.91 35.77 1.20
CA ALA A 429 -18.35 35.71 2.60
C ALA A 429 -19.74 35.07 2.73
N LEU A 430 -20.68 35.42 1.84
CA LEU A 430 -22.03 34.85 1.86
C LEU A 430 -22.04 33.32 1.74
N GLU A 431 -21.23 32.75 0.84
CA GLU A 431 -21.13 31.30 0.67
C GLU A 431 -20.35 30.63 1.82
N LEU A 432 -19.27 31.25 2.30
CA LEU A 432 -18.49 30.73 3.42
C LEU A 432 -19.28 30.71 4.74
N PHE A 433 -20.07 31.75 5.01
CA PHE A 433 -20.83 31.92 6.25
C PHE A 433 -22.31 31.53 6.12
N LYS A 434 -22.70 30.93 5.00
CA LYS A 434 -24.08 30.55 4.65
C LYS A 434 -24.90 29.92 5.79
N PRO A 435 -24.44 28.88 6.50
CA PRO A 435 -25.26 28.28 7.56
C PRO A 435 -25.44 29.21 8.78
N PHE A 436 -24.46 30.07 9.07
CA PHE A 436 -24.55 31.03 10.17
C PHE A 436 -25.56 32.13 9.87
N VAL A 437 -25.53 32.66 8.64
CA VAL A 437 -26.52 33.63 8.15
C VAL A 437 -27.92 33.02 8.15
N MET A 438 -28.07 31.79 7.66
CA MET A 438 -29.36 31.08 7.67
C MET A 438 -29.91 30.87 9.10
N HIS A 439 -29.05 30.53 10.05
CA HIS A 439 -29.44 30.40 11.46
C HIS A 439 -29.88 31.74 12.05
N ARG A 440 -29.13 32.81 11.78
CA ARG A 440 -29.42 34.17 12.27
C ARG A 440 -30.74 34.71 11.71
N LEU A 441 -31.00 34.53 10.41
CA LEU A 441 -32.26 34.88 9.75
C LEU A 441 -33.49 34.23 10.40
N VAL A 442 -33.38 32.95 10.81
CA VAL A 442 -34.48 32.25 11.48
C VAL A 442 -34.65 32.74 12.92
N ARG A 443 -33.53 32.94 13.63
CA ARG A 443 -33.53 33.40 15.02
C ARG A 443 -34.10 34.82 15.18
N ASP A 444 -33.80 35.69 14.23
CA ASP A 444 -34.24 37.08 14.25
C ASP A 444 -35.64 37.25 13.62
N GLY A 445 -36.32 36.16 13.28
CA GLY A 445 -37.72 36.15 12.80
C GLY A 445 -37.93 36.56 11.34
N LEU A 446 -36.86 36.88 10.61
CA LEU A 446 -36.91 37.28 9.20
C LEU A 446 -37.23 36.11 8.25
N ALA A 447 -37.00 34.88 8.69
CA ALA A 447 -37.34 33.66 7.96
C ALA A 447 -38.09 32.66 8.85
N PRO A 448 -39.25 32.13 8.43
CA PRO A 448 -40.03 31.19 9.24
C PRO A 448 -39.37 29.81 9.38
N ASN A 449 -38.53 29.39 8.42
CA ASN A 449 -37.83 28.11 8.49
C ASN A 449 -36.48 28.13 7.75
N ILE A 450 -35.68 27.08 7.97
CA ILE A 450 -34.34 26.98 7.36
C ILE A 450 -34.39 26.89 5.83
N LYS A 451 -35.46 26.34 5.25
CA LYS A 451 -35.62 26.23 3.80
C LYS A 451 -35.94 27.58 3.17
N SER A 452 -36.77 28.41 3.80
CA SER A 452 -37.05 29.77 3.36
C SER A 452 -35.80 30.64 3.54
N ALA A 453 -35.09 30.51 4.66
CA ALA A 453 -33.81 31.20 4.88
C ALA A 453 -32.80 30.87 3.78
N ARG A 454 -32.68 29.58 3.40
CA ARG A 454 -31.83 29.16 2.27
C ARG A 454 -32.19 29.87 0.97
N ARG A 455 -33.49 29.94 0.63
CA ARG A 455 -33.96 30.63 -0.58
C ARG A 455 -33.69 32.13 -0.54
N LEU A 456 -33.81 32.77 0.63
CA LEU A 456 -33.50 34.20 0.81
C LEU A 456 -32.00 34.48 0.59
N VAL A 457 -31.14 33.61 1.14
CA VAL A 457 -29.69 33.69 0.94
C VAL A 457 -29.29 33.44 -0.52
N GLU A 458 -29.86 32.42 -1.17
CA GLU A 458 -29.59 32.13 -2.60
C GLU A 458 -30.04 33.27 -3.53
N ARG A 459 -31.06 34.05 -3.13
CA ARG A 459 -31.53 35.25 -3.86
C ARG A 459 -30.74 36.52 -3.52
N ALA A 460 -29.81 36.47 -2.56
CA ALA A 460 -28.95 37.57 -2.15
C ALA A 460 -29.70 38.90 -1.89
N ARG A 461 -30.79 38.85 -1.11
CA ARG A 461 -31.54 40.05 -0.73
C ARG A 461 -30.69 41.01 0.13
N PRO A 462 -30.94 42.34 0.10
CA PRO A 462 -30.18 43.33 0.88
C PRO A 462 -30.10 43.01 2.38
N GLU A 463 -31.22 42.62 2.99
CA GLU A 463 -31.34 42.23 4.41
C GLU A 463 -30.32 41.15 4.83
N VAL A 464 -29.91 40.29 3.89
CA VAL A 464 -28.95 39.22 4.14
C VAL A 464 -27.53 39.77 4.33
N TYR A 465 -27.18 40.86 3.64
CA TYR A 465 -25.86 41.48 3.76
C TYR A 465 -25.69 42.23 5.08
N ASP A 466 -26.76 42.82 5.61
CA ASP A 466 -26.74 43.48 6.93
C ASP A 466 -26.42 42.45 8.02
N ILE A 467 -27.11 41.30 7.97
CA ILE A 467 -26.87 40.18 8.88
C ILE A 467 -25.48 39.57 8.69
N LEU A 468 -25.04 39.47 7.44
CA LEU A 468 -23.70 38.96 7.13
C LEU A 468 -22.62 39.83 7.80
N GLU A 469 -22.78 41.14 7.83
CA GLU A 469 -21.84 42.05 8.47
C GLU A 469 -21.73 41.83 9.99
N GLU A 470 -22.83 41.47 10.65
CA GLU A 470 -22.80 41.08 12.07
C GLU A 470 -22.13 39.72 12.27
N VAL A 471 -22.53 38.70 11.49
CA VAL A 471 -22.06 37.32 11.63
C VAL A 471 -20.55 37.19 11.38
N VAL A 472 -20.02 37.99 10.46
CA VAL A 472 -18.61 37.96 10.07
C VAL A 472 -17.69 38.47 11.20
N LYS A 473 -18.18 39.37 12.08
CA LYS A 473 -17.41 39.86 13.24
C LYS A 473 -17.23 38.82 14.35
N ASP A 474 -18.07 37.78 14.38
CA ASP A 474 -18.01 36.76 15.43
C ASP A 474 -16.77 35.87 15.30
N ARG A 475 -16.18 35.75 14.10
CA ARG A 475 -15.14 34.75 13.80
C ARG A 475 -14.04 35.30 12.88
N PRO A 476 -12.76 35.09 13.21
CA PRO A 476 -11.68 35.37 12.28
C PRO A 476 -11.69 34.37 11.12
N VAL A 477 -11.01 34.72 10.04
CA VAL A 477 -10.72 33.83 8.90
C VAL A 477 -9.23 33.56 8.80
N LEU A 478 -8.86 32.37 8.31
CA LEU A 478 -7.47 32.01 8.07
C LEU A 478 -7.14 32.23 6.60
N LEU A 479 -6.10 33.02 6.32
CA LEU A 479 -5.55 33.19 4.97
C LEU A 479 -4.31 32.33 4.81
N ASN A 480 -4.21 31.64 3.67
CA ASN A 480 -3.09 30.76 3.33
C ASN A 480 -2.62 31.03 1.89
N ARG A 481 -1.31 31.21 1.71
CA ARG A 481 -0.66 31.22 0.40
C ARG A 481 0.18 29.98 0.21
N ALA A 482 -0.01 29.29 -0.92
CA ALA A 482 0.81 28.15 -1.30
C ALA A 482 1.99 28.64 -2.17
N PRO A 483 3.22 28.10 -2.00
CA PRO A 483 3.60 27.04 -1.07
C PRO A 483 3.73 27.52 0.39
N THR A 484 3.21 26.73 1.33
CA THR A 484 3.30 27.02 2.77
C THR A 484 4.66 26.58 3.31
N LEU A 485 5.65 27.48 3.31
CA LEU A 485 7.04 27.17 3.68
C LEU A 485 7.27 27.10 5.19
N HIS A 486 6.57 27.97 5.94
CA HIS A 486 6.68 28.07 7.39
C HIS A 486 5.32 28.43 7.99
N ARG A 487 5.21 28.39 9.33
CA ARG A 487 3.92 28.62 10.00
C ARG A 487 3.25 29.95 9.65
N LEU A 488 4.03 31.03 9.40
CA LEU A 488 3.49 32.36 9.08
C LEU A 488 2.85 32.44 7.68
N SER A 489 2.98 31.40 6.85
CA SER A 489 2.28 31.32 5.56
C SER A 489 0.78 30.99 5.74
N ILE A 490 0.33 30.77 6.98
CA ILE A 490 -1.07 30.76 7.38
C ILE A 490 -1.24 31.69 8.59
N GLN A 491 -2.08 32.71 8.48
CA GLN A 491 -2.40 33.60 9.60
C GLN A 491 -3.90 33.87 9.68
N ALA A 492 -4.37 34.20 10.89
CA ALA A 492 -5.73 34.60 11.13
C ALA A 492 -5.88 36.13 10.99
N PHE A 493 -7.03 36.53 10.43
CA PHE A 493 -7.42 37.91 10.26
C PHE A 493 -8.90 38.08 10.62
N GLU A 494 -9.26 39.26 11.14
CA GLU A 494 -10.64 39.68 11.31
C GLU A 494 -11.18 40.19 9.96
N PRO A 495 -12.18 39.51 9.38
CA PRO A 495 -12.71 39.85 8.06
C PRO A 495 -13.50 41.17 8.07
N VAL A 496 -13.19 42.05 7.12
CA VAL A 496 -13.96 43.25 6.79
C VAL A 496 -14.60 43.05 5.42
N LEU A 497 -15.91 43.23 5.33
CA LEU A 497 -16.62 43.06 4.07
C LEU A 497 -16.24 44.15 3.08
N ILE A 498 -15.87 43.75 1.87
CA ILE A 498 -15.50 44.67 0.78
C ILE A 498 -16.29 44.36 -0.48
N ASP A 499 -16.45 45.38 -1.30
CA ASP A 499 -17.01 45.26 -2.64
C ASP A 499 -15.93 44.78 -3.63
N GLY A 500 -16.37 44.05 -4.66
CA GLY A 500 -15.48 43.40 -5.63
C GLY A 500 -15.31 41.90 -5.37
N SER A 501 -14.33 41.30 -6.03
CA SER A 501 -14.08 39.85 -6.02
C SER A 501 -12.71 39.46 -5.45
N ALA A 502 -11.80 40.41 -5.30
CA ALA A 502 -10.44 40.17 -4.82
C ALA A 502 -10.35 40.33 -3.29
N LEU A 503 -9.50 39.53 -2.66
CA LEU A 503 -9.16 39.65 -1.24
C LEU A 503 -8.25 40.87 -1.05
N ARG A 504 -8.47 41.66 0.00
CA ARG A 504 -7.53 42.74 0.35
C ARG A 504 -6.62 42.32 1.50
N LEU A 505 -5.32 42.45 1.30
CA LEU A 505 -4.30 42.08 2.28
C LEU A 505 -3.52 43.30 2.75
N HIS A 506 -3.18 43.33 4.03
CA HIS A 506 -2.33 44.38 4.58
C HIS A 506 -0.90 44.29 4.00
N PRO A 507 -0.28 45.40 3.51
CA PRO A 507 1.05 45.35 2.88
C PRO A 507 2.15 44.72 3.75
N LEU A 508 2.16 45.02 5.05
CA LEU A 508 3.18 44.52 5.98
C LEU A 508 3.17 43.00 6.21
N VAL A 509 2.08 42.28 5.91
CA VAL A 509 2.08 40.81 6.05
C VAL A 509 2.51 40.10 4.77
N CYS A 510 2.68 40.83 3.65
CA CYS A 510 3.07 40.24 2.38
C CYS A 510 4.45 39.55 2.45
N SER A 511 5.39 40.10 3.23
CA SER A 511 6.70 39.48 3.48
C SER A 511 6.57 38.09 4.11
N ALA A 512 5.65 37.93 5.07
CA ALA A 512 5.39 36.64 5.72
C ALA A 512 4.78 35.62 4.75
N PHE A 513 3.90 36.03 3.85
CA PHE A 513 3.35 35.12 2.84
C PHE A 513 4.25 34.93 1.61
N ASN A 514 5.34 35.70 1.52
CA ASN A 514 6.11 35.91 0.30
C ASN A 514 5.20 36.28 -0.89
N ALA A 515 4.17 37.09 -0.61
CA ALA A 515 3.09 37.40 -1.53
C ALA A 515 3.38 38.68 -2.31
N ASP A 516 3.09 38.64 -3.61
CA ASP A 516 3.06 39.79 -4.51
C ASP A 516 1.64 40.01 -5.05
N PHE A 517 1.46 41.02 -5.88
CA PHE A 517 0.15 41.43 -6.39
C PHE A 517 0.07 41.34 -7.92
N ASP A 518 0.76 40.36 -8.52
CA ASP A 518 0.84 40.14 -9.98
C ASP A 518 -0.20 39.14 -10.52
N GLY A 519 -1.13 38.68 -9.66
CA GLY A 519 -2.10 37.63 -9.96
C GLY A 519 -2.13 36.50 -8.93
N ASP A 520 -1.25 36.60 -7.93
CA ASP A 520 -1.20 35.79 -6.73
C ASP A 520 -2.57 35.51 -6.09
N GLN A 521 -2.77 34.28 -5.63
CA GLN A 521 -4.03 33.81 -5.04
C GLN A 521 -3.83 33.28 -3.64
N MET A 522 -4.77 33.58 -2.74
CA MET A 522 -4.81 33.04 -1.38
C MET A 522 -6.08 32.24 -1.14
N ALA A 523 -5.93 31.18 -0.35
CA ALA A 523 -7.04 30.41 0.18
C ALA A 523 -7.54 31.02 1.49
N VAL A 524 -8.85 30.98 1.69
CA VAL A 524 -9.56 31.41 2.91
C VAL A 524 -10.16 30.19 3.57
N HIS A 525 -10.03 30.07 4.90
CA HIS A 525 -10.67 29.01 5.69
C HIS A 525 -11.42 29.62 6.88
N VAL A 526 -12.64 29.14 7.14
CA VAL A 526 -13.45 29.61 8.28
C VAL A 526 -13.41 28.59 9.44
N PRO A 527 -12.87 28.95 10.61
CA PRO A 527 -12.92 28.09 11.80
C PRO A 527 -14.35 27.95 12.32
N LEU A 528 -14.78 26.69 12.54
CA LEU A 528 -16.15 26.36 12.93
C LEU A 528 -16.34 26.16 14.44
N SER A 529 -15.43 25.42 15.09
CA SER A 529 -15.55 25.13 16.52
C SER A 529 -15.11 26.32 17.37
N LYS A 530 -15.67 26.46 18.58
CA LYS A 530 -15.27 27.52 19.52
C LYS A 530 -13.77 27.44 19.86
N ALA A 531 -13.25 26.22 19.99
CA ALA A 531 -11.82 25.99 20.24
C ALA A 531 -10.95 26.50 19.08
N ALA A 532 -11.30 26.19 17.82
CA ALA A 532 -10.57 26.68 16.66
C ALA A 532 -10.66 28.20 16.49
N VAL A 533 -11.80 28.81 16.82
CA VAL A 533 -11.95 30.27 16.83
C VAL A 533 -11.07 30.91 17.90
N LYS A 534 -11.01 30.32 19.10
CA LYS A 534 -10.14 30.78 20.18
C LYS A 534 -8.65 30.68 19.80
N GLU A 535 -8.23 29.54 19.28
CA GLU A 535 -6.87 29.32 18.77
C GLU A 535 -6.50 30.34 17.67
N ALA A 536 -7.42 30.59 16.73
CA ALA A 536 -7.19 31.56 15.67
C ALA A 536 -6.95 32.97 16.22
N ARG A 537 -7.74 33.42 17.22
CA ARG A 537 -7.60 34.75 17.83
C ARG A 537 -6.37 34.88 18.72
N GLU A 538 -6.11 33.89 19.57
CA GLU A 538 -5.05 33.98 20.57
C GLU A 538 -3.67 33.66 20.00
N THR A 539 -3.59 32.70 19.06
CA THR A 539 -2.30 32.17 18.58
C THR A 539 -1.99 32.57 17.14
N MET A 540 -2.98 32.54 16.24
CA MET A 540 -2.72 32.69 14.79
C MET A 540 -2.92 34.11 14.26
N LEU A 541 -3.45 35.04 15.04
CA LEU A 541 -3.70 36.41 14.59
C LEU A 541 -2.40 37.08 14.14
N SER A 542 -2.45 37.82 13.04
CA SER A 542 -1.26 38.47 12.45
C SER A 542 -0.51 39.38 13.43
N ILE A 543 -1.22 40.07 14.33
CA ILE A 543 -0.63 40.94 15.37
C ILE A 543 0.27 40.15 16.33
N HIS A 544 -0.06 38.90 16.63
CA HIS A 544 0.74 38.06 17.53
C HIS A 544 1.94 37.41 16.82
N ASN A 545 2.02 37.52 15.50
CA ASN A 545 2.95 36.77 14.66
C ASN A 545 3.86 37.71 13.83
N MET A 546 4.44 38.70 14.48
CA MET A 546 5.31 39.71 13.82
C MET A 546 6.75 39.26 13.62
N MET A 547 7.21 38.24 14.35
CA MET A 547 8.60 37.76 14.33
C MET A 547 8.75 36.40 13.63
N LEU A 548 9.89 36.21 12.97
CA LEU A 548 10.31 34.92 12.42
C LEU A 548 10.53 33.92 13.55
N PRO A 549 9.92 32.73 13.49
CA PRO A 549 10.15 31.71 14.51
C PRO A 549 11.59 31.16 14.51
N SER A 550 12.33 31.32 13.41
CA SER A 550 13.68 30.81 13.24
C SER A 550 14.75 31.72 13.82
N SER A 551 14.68 33.03 13.58
CA SER A 551 15.70 34.02 13.98
C SER A 551 15.23 34.99 15.07
N GLY A 552 13.92 35.11 15.31
CA GLY A 552 13.36 36.14 16.18
C GLY A 552 13.32 37.54 15.54
N GLU A 553 13.78 37.68 14.30
CA GLU A 553 13.77 38.97 13.60
C GLU A 553 12.35 39.37 13.18
N PRO A 554 12.04 40.69 13.14
CA PRO A 554 10.74 41.17 12.71
C PRO A 554 10.52 40.94 11.21
N VAL A 555 9.47 40.21 10.85
CA VAL A 555 9.02 39.99 9.47
C VAL A 555 8.16 41.12 8.97
N VAL A 556 7.33 41.64 9.88
CA VAL A 556 6.35 42.69 9.63
C VAL A 556 7.06 44.03 9.80
N SER A 557 7.95 44.33 8.86
CA SER A 557 8.71 45.59 8.80
C SER A 557 8.29 46.41 7.58
N PRO A 558 8.36 47.75 7.65
CA PRO A 558 8.17 48.60 6.49
C PRO A 558 9.09 48.15 5.34
N SER A 559 8.54 48.04 4.13
CA SER A 559 9.27 47.65 2.93
C SER A 559 8.89 48.57 1.76
N LEU A 560 9.75 48.60 0.73
CA LEU A 560 9.55 49.34 -0.52
C LEU A 560 9.08 50.79 -0.27
N ASP A 561 7.87 51.13 -0.71
CA ASP A 561 7.28 52.47 -0.66
C ASP A 561 7.26 53.06 0.75
N MET A 562 7.04 52.24 1.79
CA MET A 562 7.02 52.73 3.18
C MET A 562 8.41 53.17 3.62
N VAL A 563 9.45 52.42 3.26
CA VAL A 563 10.85 52.77 3.56
C VAL A 563 11.24 54.01 2.76
N PHE A 564 10.86 54.09 1.49
CA PHE A 564 11.14 55.25 0.65
C PHE A 564 10.48 56.52 1.20
N GLY A 565 9.22 56.43 1.64
CA GLY A 565 8.50 57.54 2.27
C GLY A 565 9.18 58.01 3.57
N CYS A 566 9.52 57.07 4.47
CA CYS A 566 10.26 57.39 5.68
C CYS A 566 11.63 58.01 5.37
N TYR A 567 12.39 57.42 4.44
CA TYR A 567 13.69 57.93 4.02
C TYR A 567 13.60 59.35 3.46
N TYR A 568 12.63 59.61 2.58
CA TYR A 568 12.38 60.93 2.02
C TYR A 568 12.09 61.97 3.12
N LEU A 569 11.26 61.61 4.10
CA LEU A 569 10.89 62.48 5.22
C LEU A 569 12.08 62.75 6.17
N THR A 570 12.96 61.78 6.37
CA THR A 570 14.12 61.91 7.28
C THR A 570 15.38 62.43 6.61
N THR A 571 15.39 62.59 5.29
CA THR A 571 16.57 63.06 4.55
C THR A 571 16.74 64.57 4.74
N THR A 572 17.84 64.98 5.37
CA THR A 572 18.22 66.39 5.49
C THR A 572 18.65 66.95 4.13
N ARG A 573 18.04 68.06 3.70
CA ARG A 573 18.38 68.76 2.46
C ARG A 573 19.13 70.05 2.78
N PRO A 574 20.42 70.18 2.41
CA PRO A 574 21.14 71.44 2.53
C PRO A 574 20.46 72.53 1.68
N GLY A 575 20.35 73.75 2.21
CA GLY A 575 19.68 74.87 1.56
C GLY A 575 18.15 74.84 1.64
N ALA A 576 17.55 73.98 2.46
CA ALA A 576 16.10 73.89 2.61
C ALA A 576 15.52 75.10 3.37
N LYS A 577 14.29 75.47 3.02
CA LYS A 577 13.56 76.57 3.67
C LYS A 577 13.41 76.27 5.17
N GLY A 578 13.97 77.14 6.02
CA GLY A 578 13.96 76.96 7.48
C GLY A 578 15.28 76.45 8.08
N GLU A 579 16.31 76.18 7.26
CA GLU A 579 17.65 75.83 7.74
C GLU A 579 18.23 76.90 8.68
N GLY A 580 18.74 76.46 9.84
CA GLY A 580 19.30 77.34 10.88
C GLY A 580 18.27 78.05 11.78
N LYS A 581 16.96 77.82 11.59
CA LYS A 581 15.91 78.40 12.44
C LYS A 581 15.55 77.48 13.61
N ILE A 582 15.19 78.09 14.73
CA ILE A 582 14.74 77.41 15.95
C ILE A 582 13.24 77.71 16.10
N PHE A 583 12.45 76.66 16.32
CA PHE A 583 11.00 76.74 16.54
C PHE A 583 10.68 76.32 17.98
N GLY A 584 9.67 76.93 18.59
CA GLY A 584 9.23 76.64 19.96
C GLY A 584 8.42 75.34 20.08
N ASP A 585 7.67 74.98 19.03
CA ASP A 585 6.92 73.72 18.97
C ASP A 585 6.76 73.19 17.52
N PHE A 586 6.19 71.98 17.39
CA PHE A 586 5.98 71.31 16.10
C PHE A 586 4.92 72.02 15.23
N GLU A 587 3.92 72.65 15.83
CA GLU A 587 2.86 73.35 15.09
C GLU A 587 3.38 74.66 14.47
N GLU A 588 4.28 75.36 15.17
CA GLU A 588 5.02 76.50 14.65
C GLU A 588 5.90 76.10 13.46
N ALA A 589 6.61 74.98 13.57
CA ALA A 589 7.41 74.44 12.48
C ALA A 589 6.56 74.02 11.27
N LYS A 590 5.36 73.48 11.48
CA LYS A 590 4.43 73.05 10.42
C LYS A 590 3.77 74.22 9.68
N ARG A 591 3.59 75.37 10.33
CA ARG A 591 3.04 76.59 9.72
C ARG A 591 4.02 77.29 8.78
N TYR A 592 5.31 77.01 8.92
CA TYR A 592 6.40 77.61 8.14
C TYR A 592 6.65 76.88 6.81
#